data_AF-A0A842L1U9-F1
#
_entry.id   AF-A0A842L1U9-F1
#
_cell.length_a   1.000
_cell.length_b   1.000
_cell.length_c   1.000
_cell.angle_alpha   90.00
_cell.angle_beta   90.00
_cell.angle_gamma   90.00
#
_symmetry.space_group_name_H-M   'P 1'
#
loop_
_entity.id
_entity.type
_entity.pdbx_description
1 polymer ?
#
loop_
_entity_poly.entity_id
_entity_poly.type
_entity_poly.pdbx_seq_one_letter_code
_entity_poly.pdbx_strand_id
1 'polypeptide(L)'
;MKLKVFISVSIILLPYILPADAEIYEEINKEMLEYYLTKICNFGVRYTGRNACADAEEWVYNEFLSMGLEVKKFKWEMGGFE
;
A
#
# COMPACT_ATOMS: atom_id res chain seq x y z
N MET A 1 -10.46 -35.14 17.82
CA MET A 1 -10.50 -33.95 18.70
C MET A 1 -9.17 -33.16 18.74
N LYS A 2 -8.36 -33.16 17.66
CA LYS A 2 -7.06 -32.46 17.65
C LYS A 2 -7.00 -31.25 16.69
N LEU A 3 -7.82 -31.24 15.63
CA LEU A 3 -7.82 -30.16 14.64
C LEU A 3 -8.52 -28.88 15.12
N LYS A 4 -9.57 -29.01 15.95
CA LYS A 4 -10.32 -27.85 16.50
C LYS A 4 -9.50 -27.04 17.53
N VAL A 5 -8.59 -27.69 18.27
CA VAL A 5 -7.77 -27.05 19.32
C VAL A 5 -6.62 -26.24 18.71
N PHE A 6 -6.03 -26.70 17.60
CA PHE A 6 -5.01 -25.93 16.89
C PHE A 6 -5.56 -24.65 16.26
N ILE A 7 -6.74 -24.73 15.62
CA ILE A 7 -7.39 -23.55 15.02
C ILE A 7 -7.78 -22.53 16.10
N SER A 8 -8.28 -22.98 17.25
CA SER A 8 -8.63 -22.07 18.35
C SER A 8 -7.44 -21.38 18.99
N VAL A 9 -6.30 -22.07 19.16
CA VAL A 9 -5.09 -21.46 19.75
C VAL A 9 -4.46 -20.45 18.79
N SER A 10 -4.47 -20.71 17.49
CA SER A 10 -3.98 -19.77 16.47
C SER A 10 -4.82 -18.48 16.38
N ILE A 11 -6.15 -18.57 16.50
CA ILE A 11 -7.05 -17.41 16.44
C ILE A 11 -6.97 -16.53 17.71
N ILE A 12 -6.70 -17.13 18.87
CA ILE A 12 -6.59 -16.41 20.15
C ILE A 12 -5.24 -15.68 20.29
N LEU A 13 -4.18 -16.15 19.61
CA LEU A 13 -2.86 -15.51 19.60
C LEU A 13 -2.68 -14.46 18.49
N LEU A 14 -3.52 -14.49 17.45
CA LEU A 14 -3.51 -13.51 16.36
C LEU A 14 -3.55 -12.03 16.82
N PRO A 15 -4.35 -11.61 17.81
CA PRO A 15 -4.31 -10.23 18.32
C PRO A 15 -3.10 -9.91 19.21
N TYR A 16 -2.26 -10.89 19.55
CA TYR A 16 -1.04 -10.70 20.36
C TYR A 16 0.24 -10.62 19.51
N ILE A 17 0.18 -11.04 18.24
CA ILE A 17 1.34 -11.12 17.31
C ILE A 17 1.50 -9.83 16.49
N LEU A 18 0.49 -8.97 16.43
CA LEU A 18 0.62 -7.63 15.87
C LEU A 18 0.55 -6.61 17.01
N PRO A 19 1.66 -6.33 17.71
CA PRO A 19 1.79 -4.99 18.26
C PRO A 19 1.63 -4.05 17.04
N ALA A 20 0.58 -3.24 17.03
CA ALA A 20 0.61 -2.02 16.26
C ALA A 20 1.68 -1.17 16.93
N ASP A 21 2.92 -1.41 16.51
CA ASP A 21 4.12 -0.69 16.84
C ASP A 21 3.82 0.80 16.64
N ALA A 22 3.58 1.48 17.76
CA ALA A 22 3.31 2.92 17.82
C ALA A 22 4.41 3.73 17.11
N GLU A 23 5.60 3.14 16.93
CA GLU A 23 6.77 3.68 16.23
C GLU A 23 6.44 4.12 14.78
N ILE A 24 5.65 3.37 14.01
CA ILE A 24 5.32 3.75 12.62
C ILE A 24 4.47 5.04 12.59
N TYR A 25 3.61 5.24 13.58
CA TYR A 25 2.76 6.44 13.65
C TYR A 25 3.55 7.69 14.08
N GLU A 26 4.67 7.52 14.79
CA GLU A 26 5.54 8.65 15.18
C GLU A 26 6.32 9.21 13.99
N GLU A 27 6.63 8.37 12.99
CA GLU A 27 7.32 8.80 11.77
C GLU A 27 6.36 9.41 10.72
N ILE A 28 5.06 9.11 10.81
CA ILE A 28 4.05 9.64 9.91
C ILE A 28 3.50 10.97 10.42
N ASN A 29 3.78 12.05 9.71
CA ASN A 29 3.22 13.36 10.00
C ASN A 29 2.21 13.85 8.95
N LYS A 30 1.42 14.86 9.33
CA LYS A 30 0.36 15.44 8.51
C LYS A 30 0.88 16.04 7.20
N GLU A 31 2.02 16.73 7.22
CA GLU A 31 2.58 17.40 6.05
C GLU A 31 2.96 16.40 4.96
N MET A 32 3.54 15.26 5.37
CA MET A 32 3.87 14.16 4.47
C MET A 32 2.60 13.55 3.84
N LEU A 33 1.55 13.32 4.62
CA LEU A 33 0.27 12.81 4.09
C LEU A 33 -0.37 13.81 3.12
N GLU A 34 -0.36 15.09 3.45
CA GLU A 34 -0.90 16.16 2.59
C GLU A 34 -0.10 16.28 1.28
N TYR A 35 1.22 16.14 1.33
CA TYR A 35 2.06 16.12 0.14
C TYR A 35 1.64 14.98 -0.81
N TYR A 36 1.62 13.74 -0.33
CA TYR A 36 1.28 12.59 -1.18
C TYR A 36 -0.18 12.65 -1.68
N LEU A 37 -1.12 13.01 -0.81
CA LEU A 37 -2.53 13.14 -1.18
C LEU A 37 -2.71 14.21 -2.27
N THR A 38 -2.09 15.38 -2.09
CA THR A 38 -2.19 16.48 -3.06
C THR A 38 -1.61 16.07 -4.41
N LYS A 39 -0.43 15.44 -4.42
CA LYS A 39 0.21 14.97 -5.66
C LYS A 39 -0.67 13.97 -6.39
N ILE A 40 -1.16 12.94 -5.69
CA ILE A 40 -2.03 11.92 -6.28
C ILE A 40 -3.33 12.52 -6.83
N CYS A 41 -3.96 13.44 -6.11
CA CYS A 41 -5.20 14.09 -6.55
C CYS A 41 -5.01 15.04 -7.74
N ASN A 42 -3.83 15.66 -7.89
CA ASN A 42 -3.56 16.59 -8.99
C ASN A 42 -3.49 15.92 -10.38
N PHE A 43 -3.28 14.60 -10.44
CA PHE A 43 -3.41 13.86 -11.71
C PHE A 43 -4.86 13.77 -12.22
N GLY A 44 -5.85 14.12 -11.40
CA GLY A 44 -7.28 14.00 -11.74
C GLY A 44 -7.82 12.59 -11.57
N VAL A 45 -8.84 12.22 -12.36
CA VAL A 45 -9.49 10.90 -12.30
C VAL A 45 -8.55 9.83 -12.87
N ARG A 46 -7.98 9.01 -12.01
CA ARG A 46 -7.05 7.92 -12.35
C ARG A 46 -7.78 6.61 -12.65
N TYR A 47 -8.72 6.63 -13.59
CA TYR A 47 -9.35 5.41 -14.08
C TYR A 47 -8.34 4.58 -14.86
N THR A 48 -8.28 3.27 -14.61
CA THR A 48 -7.32 2.35 -15.25
C THR A 48 -7.35 2.49 -16.77
N GLY A 49 -6.17 2.48 -17.40
CA GLY A 49 -6.00 2.65 -18.84
C GLY A 49 -6.01 4.12 -19.34
N ARG A 50 -6.23 5.11 -18.47
CA ARG A 50 -6.09 6.53 -18.84
C ARG A 50 -4.69 7.05 -18.52
N ASN A 51 -4.25 8.08 -19.24
CA ASN A 51 -2.95 8.74 -19.03
C ASN A 51 -2.73 9.15 -17.57
N ALA A 52 -3.74 9.74 -16.92
CA ALA A 52 -3.66 10.12 -15.51
C ALA A 52 -3.31 8.95 -14.56
N CYS A 53 -3.73 7.72 -14.89
CA CYS A 53 -3.36 6.52 -14.13
C CYS A 53 -1.88 6.16 -14.36
N ALA A 54 -1.41 6.21 -15.60
CA ALA A 54 -0.02 5.94 -15.96
C ALA A 54 0.95 7.00 -15.40
N ASP A 55 0.58 8.28 -15.46
CA ASP A 55 1.35 9.40 -14.92
C ASP A 55 1.50 9.26 -13.39
N ALA A 56 0.42 8.87 -12.70
CA ALA A 56 0.45 8.62 -11.27
C ALA A 56 1.28 7.37 -10.91
N GLU A 57 1.20 6.29 -11.70
CA GLU A 57 2.03 5.10 -11.53
C GLU A 57 3.53 5.46 -11.68
N GLU A 58 3.89 6.23 -12.71
CA GLU A 58 5.25 6.70 -12.92
C GLU A 58 5.75 7.56 -11.76
N TRP A 59 4.91 8.49 -11.27
CA TRP A 59 5.27 9.31 -10.13
C TRP A 59 5.50 8.46 -8.86
N VAL A 60 4.57 7.55 -8.51
CA VAL A 60 4.74 6.67 -7.34
C VAL A 60 5.99 5.80 -7.46
N TYR A 61 6.26 5.26 -8.65
CA TYR A 61 7.46 4.47 -8.92
C TYR A 61 8.73 5.28 -8.64
N ASN A 62 8.78 6.53 -9.10
CA ASN A 62 9.92 7.42 -8.90
C ASN A 62 10.07 7.89 -7.44
N GLU A 63 8.97 8.15 -6.73
CA GLU A 63 9.02 8.50 -5.30
C GLU A 63 9.65 7.36 -4.49
N PHE A 64 9.20 6.11 -4.69
CA PHE A 64 9.78 4.96 -4.00
C PHE A 64 11.25 4.71 -4.39
N LEU A 65 11.62 4.91 -5.65
CA LEU A 65 13.04 4.86 -6.05
C LEU A 65 13.86 5.94 -5.36
N SER A 66 13.33 7.16 -5.22
CA SER A 66 14.04 8.26 -4.55
C SER A 66 14.30 7.99 -3.06
N MET A 67 13.52 7.11 -2.45
CA MET A 67 13.71 6.63 -1.08
C MET A 67 14.78 5.52 -0.97
N GLY A 68 15.36 5.10 -2.10
CA GLY A 68 16.35 4.02 -2.14
C GLY A 68 15.76 2.62 -2.07
N LEU A 69 14.46 2.46 -2.33
CA LEU A 69 13.79 1.16 -2.34
C LEU A 69 14.03 0.44 -3.68
N GLU A 70 14.06 -0.90 -3.63
CA GLU A 70 13.96 -1.72 -4.83
C GLU A 70 12.51 -1.74 -5.32
N VAL A 71 12.23 -1.10 -6.45
CA VAL A 71 10.88 -0.99 -6.99
C VAL A 71 10.77 -1.77 -8.30
N LYS A 72 9.69 -2.56 -8.44
CA LYS A 72 9.37 -3.29 -9.67
C LYS A 72 7.96 -2.97 -10.10
N LYS A 73 7.78 -2.73 -11.39
CA LYS A 73 6.45 -2.67 -12.01
C LYS A 73 5.96 -4.09 -12.26
N PHE A 74 4.74 -4.37 -11.84
CA PHE A 74 4.08 -5.65 -12.08
C PHE A 74 2.95 -5.43 -13.10
N LYS A 75 3.03 -6.13 -14.22
CA LYS A 75 1.95 -6.15 -15.21
C LYS A 75 0.85 -7.09 -14.71
N TRP A 76 -0.40 -6.64 -14.81
CA TRP A 76 -1.56 -7.41 -14.41
C TRP A 76 -2.63 -7.27 -15.49
N GLU A 77 -3.52 -8.26 -15.60
CA GLU A 77 -4.67 -8.19 -16.50
C GLU A 77 -5.90 -8.72 -15.73
N MET A 78 -6.94 -7.91 -15.59
CA MET A 78 -8.17 -8.30 -14.91
C MET A 78 -9.35 -7.41 -15.33
N GLY A 79 -10.52 -8.01 -15.55
CA GLY A 79 -11.76 -7.25 -15.76
C GLY A 79 -11.77 -6.36 -17.01
N GLY A 80 -10.98 -6.71 -18.03
CA GLY A 80 -10.83 -5.92 -19.26
C GLY A 80 -9.82 -4.77 -19.17
N PHE A 81 -9.02 -4.76 -18.12
CA PHE A 81 -7.89 -3.84 -17.96
C PHE A 81 -6.56 -4.59 -17.99
N GLU A 82 -5.52 -3.90 -18.45
CA GLU A 82 -4.11 -4.29 -18.47
C GLU A 82 -3.20 -3.11 -18.13
#